data_AF-A0AAI9XDA8-F1
#
_entry.id   AF-A0AAI9XDA8-F1
#
_cell.length_a   1.000
_cell.length_b   1.000
_cell.length_c   1.000
_cell.angle_alpha   90.00
_cell.angle_beta   90.00
_cell.angle_gamma   90.00
#
_symmetry.space_group_name_H-M   'P 1'
#
loop_
_entity.id
_entity.type
_entity.pdbx_description
1 polymer ?
#
loop_
_entity_poly.entity_id
_entity_poly.type
_entity_poly.pdbx_seq_one_letter_code
_entity_poly.pdbx_strand_id
1 'polypeptide(L)'
;MKNLFSDRLQQICFADAVNFSFVSSEDRDTDLLDKGRAPYVERLRKWSSTWPAGSLNAACPHPVLITDQHHDELSDLHQALNLAIEDIIDRWWTDEQAQFPQRMPLEQEEEDLLRWMHLNKHLFQPWSERQGSWRPDFLVEIDESGMEVFRICEINARFCWNGFMHGGFGQDSLSAFHLKSRGLTHATDAEEIFGGLLELFDKKLPLHLVKGEEHGIDIFMFIEFARMRLGIKPRLITPEALRIIPDPSEVTGFKLYCLAQAGATNTTMTESGEVVEEIYQIGLELHQRELNALEPEMRRQISVRCFNDMRTILLAHDKRMLGLIREELESLAQWRLTGSSPSAESQKCFKMAIF
;
A
#
# COMPACT_ATOMS: atom_id res chain seq x y z
N MET A 1 -30.79 1.62 25.02
CA MET A 1 -29.58 2.45 24.82
C MET A 1 -29.38 2.57 23.32
N LYS A 2 -29.41 3.78 22.75
CA LYS A 2 -28.92 3.95 21.37
C LYS A 2 -27.46 3.50 21.38
N ASN A 3 -27.10 2.59 20.48
CA ASN A 3 -25.73 2.11 20.36
C ASN A 3 -24.87 3.32 19.98
N LEU A 4 -23.92 3.75 20.81
CA LEU A 4 -23.09 4.95 20.51
C LEU A 4 -22.34 4.81 19.17
N PHE A 5 -22.04 3.57 18.76
CA PHE A 5 -21.54 3.24 17.41
C PHE A 5 -22.43 3.78 16.29
N SER A 6 -23.75 3.70 16.51
CA SER A 6 -24.77 4.08 15.55
C SER A 6 -24.74 5.57 15.23
N ASP A 7 -24.02 6.44 15.96
CA ASP A 7 -24.00 7.88 15.68
C ASP A 7 -22.69 8.36 15.03
N ARG A 8 -21.63 7.53 14.99
CA ARG A 8 -20.29 7.94 14.46
C ARG A 8 -19.83 7.21 13.21
N LEU A 9 -20.11 5.90 13.12
CA LEU A 9 -19.79 5.07 11.96
C LEU A 9 -21.09 4.50 11.40
N GLN A 10 -21.66 5.24 10.46
CA GLN A 10 -22.98 4.94 9.93
C GLN A 10 -22.89 4.62 8.44
N GLN A 11 -23.29 3.41 8.05
CA GLN A 11 -23.53 3.16 6.64
C GLN A 11 -24.75 3.99 6.19
N ILE A 12 -24.61 4.69 5.06
CA ILE A 12 -25.68 5.53 4.52
C ILE A 12 -26.02 5.15 3.08
N CYS A 13 -27.24 5.48 2.66
CA CYS A 13 -27.67 5.43 1.28
C CYS A 13 -28.17 6.79 0.81
N PHE A 14 -28.09 7.02 -0.50
CA PHE A 14 -28.50 8.27 -1.15
C PHE A 14 -29.81 8.12 -1.94
N ALA A 15 -30.74 7.30 -1.44
CA ALA A 15 -31.99 7.00 -2.13
C ALA A 15 -32.89 8.22 -2.37
N ASP A 16 -32.83 9.22 -1.47
CA ASP A 16 -33.57 10.48 -1.62
C ASP A 16 -32.72 11.53 -2.35
N ALA A 17 -33.34 12.37 -3.16
CA ALA A 17 -32.65 13.40 -3.94
C ALA A 17 -32.01 14.50 -3.09
N VAL A 18 -32.53 14.72 -1.87
CA VAL A 18 -32.19 15.88 -1.03
C VAL A 18 -31.42 15.49 0.23
N ASN A 19 -31.60 14.28 0.76
CA ASN A 19 -30.99 13.85 2.00
C ASN A 19 -30.47 12.41 1.91
N PHE A 20 -29.58 12.01 2.82
CA PHE A 20 -29.18 10.62 2.98
C PHE A 20 -29.98 9.94 4.09
N SER A 21 -30.03 8.61 4.05
CA SER A 21 -30.70 7.78 5.04
C SER A 21 -29.74 6.75 5.60
N PHE A 22 -29.89 6.43 6.88
CA PHE A 22 -29.09 5.40 7.53
C PHE A 22 -29.51 4.02 7.06
N VAL A 23 -28.52 3.17 6.80
CA VAL A 23 -28.71 1.76 6.46
C VAL A 23 -28.50 0.97 7.74
N SER A 24 -29.53 0.26 8.18
CA SER A 24 -29.41 -0.66 9.31
C SER A 24 -28.50 -1.82 8.93
N SER A 25 -27.64 -2.23 9.86
CA SER A 25 -26.85 -3.46 9.72
C SER A 25 -27.68 -4.74 9.86
N GLU A 26 -28.89 -4.64 10.44
CA GLU A 26 -29.74 -5.80 10.76
C GLU A 26 -30.66 -6.21 9.59
N ASP A 27 -31.05 -5.27 8.72
CA ASP A 27 -31.97 -5.51 7.60
C ASP A 27 -31.38 -5.02 6.28
N ARG A 28 -31.05 -5.97 5.39
CA ARG A 28 -30.53 -5.68 4.06
C ARG A 28 -31.67 -5.35 3.09
N ASP A 29 -31.97 -4.06 2.94
CA ASP A 29 -32.91 -3.59 1.92
C ASP A 29 -32.25 -3.62 0.52
N THR A 30 -32.58 -4.66 -0.26
CA THR A 30 -32.05 -4.86 -1.61
C THR A 30 -32.54 -3.80 -2.59
N ASP A 31 -33.75 -3.27 -2.40
CA ASP A 31 -34.32 -2.25 -3.29
C ASP A 31 -33.62 -0.90 -3.10
N LEU A 32 -33.25 -0.56 -1.86
CA LEU A 32 -32.42 0.62 -1.56
C LEU A 32 -31.01 0.49 -2.14
N LEU A 33 -30.39 -0.69 -2.02
CA LEU A 33 -29.09 -0.98 -2.64
C LEU A 33 -29.14 -0.77 -4.16
N ASP A 34 -30.17 -1.29 -4.83
CA ASP A 34 -30.30 -1.21 -6.28
C ASP A 34 -30.55 0.21 -6.79
N LYS A 35 -31.28 1.05 -6.04
CA LYS A 35 -31.54 2.46 -6.41
C LYS A 35 -30.27 3.31 -6.51
N GLY A 36 -29.34 3.15 -5.58
CA GLY A 36 -28.05 3.88 -5.59
C GLY A 36 -27.01 3.27 -6.53
N ARG A 37 -27.18 1.99 -6.88
CA ARG A 37 -26.16 1.21 -7.59
C ARG A 37 -25.92 1.69 -9.02
N ALA A 38 -26.97 1.96 -9.79
CA ALA A 38 -26.84 2.32 -11.20
C ALA A 38 -25.95 3.56 -11.45
N PRO A 39 -26.20 4.73 -10.84
CA PRO A 39 -25.36 5.92 -11.08
C PRO A 39 -23.93 5.76 -10.54
N TYR A 40 -23.74 4.99 -9.45
CA TYR A 40 -22.41 4.70 -8.89
C TYR A 40 -21.59 3.80 -9.83
N VAL A 41 -22.17 2.69 -10.29
CA VAL A 41 -21.54 1.77 -11.23
C VAL A 41 -21.25 2.45 -12.56
N GLU A 42 -22.13 3.33 -13.04
CA GLU A 42 -21.89 4.10 -14.27
C GLU A 42 -20.67 5.01 -14.15
N ARG A 43 -20.39 5.56 -12.96
CA ARG A 43 -19.14 6.30 -12.72
C ARG A 43 -17.93 5.37 -12.64
N LEU A 44 -18.02 4.26 -11.92
CA LEU A 44 -16.93 3.28 -11.83
C LEU A 44 -16.49 2.80 -13.22
N ARG A 45 -17.43 2.54 -14.14
CA ARG A 45 -17.12 2.13 -15.53
C ARG A 45 -16.26 3.13 -16.31
N LYS A 46 -16.20 4.40 -15.89
CA LYS A 46 -15.33 5.41 -16.53
C LYS A 46 -13.87 5.24 -16.15
N TRP A 47 -13.58 4.61 -15.02
CA TRP A 47 -12.21 4.43 -14.53
C TRP A 47 -11.50 3.26 -15.20
N SER A 48 -12.24 2.19 -15.46
CA SER A 48 -11.70 0.96 -16.00
C SER A 48 -12.77 0.22 -16.79
N SER A 49 -12.38 -0.30 -17.96
CA SER A 49 -13.18 -1.22 -18.77
C SER A 49 -13.01 -2.67 -18.32
N THR A 50 -11.93 -2.97 -17.59
CA THR A 50 -11.62 -4.31 -17.08
C THR A 50 -11.79 -4.36 -15.55
N TRP A 51 -12.90 -4.90 -15.09
CA TRP A 51 -13.17 -5.13 -13.66
C TRP A 51 -12.94 -6.60 -13.32
N PRO A 52 -11.78 -6.98 -12.75
CA PRO A 52 -11.44 -8.38 -12.53
C PRO A 52 -12.35 -9.03 -11.48
N ALA A 53 -12.56 -10.34 -11.59
CA ALA A 53 -13.28 -11.18 -10.62
C ALA A 53 -14.69 -10.69 -10.22
N GLY A 54 -15.38 -9.92 -11.09
CA GLY A 54 -16.70 -9.39 -10.77
C GLY A 54 -16.70 -8.28 -9.70
N SER A 55 -15.55 -7.67 -9.43
CA SER A 55 -15.38 -6.56 -8.48
C SER A 55 -16.39 -5.42 -8.67
N LEU A 56 -16.69 -5.05 -9.92
CA LEU A 56 -17.74 -4.07 -10.23
C LEU A 56 -19.12 -4.50 -9.74
N ASN A 57 -19.44 -5.79 -9.86
CA ASN A 57 -20.72 -6.33 -9.41
C ASN A 57 -20.79 -6.38 -7.87
N ALA A 58 -19.65 -6.54 -7.19
CA ALA A 58 -19.56 -6.49 -5.73
C ALA A 58 -19.54 -5.06 -5.16
N ALA A 59 -19.28 -4.04 -5.99
CA ALA A 59 -19.15 -2.66 -5.54
C ALA A 59 -20.41 -2.16 -4.81
N CYS A 60 -20.24 -1.55 -3.64
CA CYS A 60 -21.33 -1.05 -2.81
C CYS A 60 -21.47 0.48 -2.97
N PRO A 61 -22.66 1.01 -3.30
CA PRO A 61 -22.90 2.45 -3.41
C PRO A 61 -23.15 3.13 -2.05
N HIS A 62 -23.12 2.38 -0.94
CA HIS A 62 -23.46 2.86 0.39
C HIS A 62 -22.17 3.07 1.22
N PRO A 63 -21.63 4.31 1.27
CA PRO A 63 -20.44 4.60 2.03
C PRO A 63 -20.72 4.56 3.54
N VAL A 64 -19.64 4.51 4.32
CA VAL A 64 -19.67 4.73 5.76
C VAL A 64 -19.37 6.21 6.01
N LEU A 65 -20.26 6.89 6.72
CA LEU A 65 -19.99 8.22 7.25
C LEU A 65 -19.02 8.12 8.42
N ILE A 66 -18.06 9.03 8.42
CA ILE A 66 -17.11 9.26 9.50
C ILE A 66 -17.19 10.73 9.92
N THR A 67 -16.76 11.02 11.13
CA THR A 67 -16.63 12.40 11.63
C THR A 67 -15.24 12.97 11.29
N ASP A 68 -15.10 14.30 11.33
CA ASP A 68 -13.78 14.94 11.18
C ASP A 68 -12.81 14.46 12.27
N GLN A 69 -13.30 14.27 13.50
CA GLN A 69 -12.51 13.72 14.59
C GLN A 69 -11.97 12.32 14.28
N HIS A 70 -12.81 11.42 13.75
CA HIS A 70 -12.38 10.08 13.33
C HIS A 70 -11.25 10.16 12.29
N HIS A 71 -11.41 11.05 11.31
CA HIS A 71 -10.42 11.25 10.26
C HIS A 71 -9.08 11.77 10.83
N ASP A 72 -9.12 12.76 11.71
CA ASP A 72 -7.93 13.34 12.33
C ASP A 72 -7.21 12.32 13.22
N GLU A 73 -7.94 11.55 14.04
CA GLU A 73 -7.39 10.49 14.89
C GLU A 73 -6.72 9.38 14.04
N LEU A 74 -7.33 9.01 12.91
CA LEU A 74 -6.77 8.03 11.98
C LEU A 74 -5.50 8.55 11.29
N SER A 75 -5.49 9.82 10.90
CA SER A 75 -4.31 10.48 10.31
C SER A 75 -3.14 10.52 11.30
N ASP A 76 -3.42 10.93 12.54
CA ASP A 76 -2.43 10.95 13.62
C ASP A 76 -1.90 9.56 13.92
N LEU A 77 -2.77 8.55 13.95
CA LEU A 77 -2.38 7.15 14.13
C LEU A 77 -1.47 6.67 12.98
N HIS A 78 -1.80 6.99 11.74
CA HIS A 78 -0.98 6.60 10.60
C HIS A 78 0.41 7.25 10.64
N GLN A 79 0.48 8.54 10.96
CA GLN A 79 1.76 9.26 11.13
C GLN A 79 2.58 8.66 12.28
N ALA A 80 1.92 8.38 13.40
CA ALA A 80 2.50 7.69 14.53
C ALA A 80 3.13 6.36 14.12
N LEU A 81 2.33 5.49 13.51
CA LEU A 81 2.75 4.17 13.04
C LEU A 81 3.94 4.25 12.08
N ASN A 82 3.88 5.15 11.10
CA ASN A 82 4.96 5.36 10.13
C ASN A 82 6.30 5.63 10.83
N LEU A 83 6.31 6.60 11.74
CA LEU A 83 7.52 6.99 12.47
C LEU A 83 8.04 5.89 13.41
N ALA A 84 7.18 5.03 13.96
CA ALA A 84 7.65 3.89 14.76
C ALA A 84 8.29 2.80 13.88
N ILE A 85 7.71 2.53 12.71
CA ILE A 85 8.29 1.59 11.73
C ILE A 85 9.63 2.14 11.24
N GLU A 86 9.72 3.43 10.91
CA GLU A 86 10.96 4.10 10.50
C GLU A 86 12.06 3.89 11.53
N ASP A 87 11.78 4.23 12.80
CA ASP A 87 12.77 4.14 13.87
C ASP A 87 13.26 2.70 14.08
N ILE A 88 12.36 1.70 14.05
CA ILE A 88 12.73 0.29 14.17
C ILE A 88 13.57 -0.17 12.96
N ILE A 89 13.20 0.21 11.74
CA ILE A 89 13.92 -0.17 10.51
C ILE A 89 15.32 0.45 10.48
N ASP A 90 15.46 1.71 10.85
CA ASP A 90 16.75 2.41 10.84
C ASP A 90 17.71 1.83 11.89
N ARG A 91 17.19 1.41 13.05
CA ARG A 91 17.97 0.79 14.13
C ARG A 91 18.14 -0.72 13.97
N TRP A 92 17.48 -1.35 13.00
CA TRP A 92 17.32 -2.80 12.88
C TRP A 92 18.63 -3.60 13.07
N TRP A 93 19.73 -3.13 12.49
CA TRP A 93 21.03 -3.82 12.55
C TRP A 93 22.01 -3.23 13.57
N THR A 94 21.75 -2.02 14.07
CA THR A 94 22.72 -1.25 14.87
C THR A 94 22.40 -1.22 16.35
N ASP A 95 21.14 -1.49 16.73
CA ASP A 95 20.73 -1.49 18.12
C ASP A 95 20.96 -2.85 18.79
N GLU A 96 22.14 -2.99 19.40
CA GLU A 96 22.55 -4.19 20.13
C GLU A 96 21.72 -4.46 21.39
N GLN A 97 21.02 -3.46 21.93
CA GLN A 97 20.16 -3.62 23.11
C GLN A 97 18.77 -4.11 22.70
N ALA A 98 18.20 -3.52 21.65
CA ALA A 98 16.89 -3.88 21.16
C ALA A 98 16.87 -5.26 20.48
N GLN A 99 17.99 -5.70 19.86
CA GLN A 99 18.16 -7.04 19.29
C GLN A 99 17.01 -7.46 18.36
N PHE A 100 16.59 -6.55 17.47
CA PHE A 100 15.45 -6.77 16.59
C PHE A 100 15.53 -8.05 15.74
N PRO A 101 16.68 -8.41 15.12
CA PRO A 101 16.78 -9.64 14.34
C PRO A 101 16.55 -10.91 15.18
N GLN A 102 16.86 -10.88 16.49
CA GLN A 102 16.62 -12.01 17.39
C GLN A 102 15.16 -12.09 17.86
N ARG A 103 14.49 -10.95 18.02
CA ARG A 103 13.07 -10.88 18.43
C ARG A 103 12.12 -11.18 17.26
N MET A 104 12.52 -10.86 16.04
CA MET A 104 11.79 -11.13 14.81
C MET A 104 12.72 -11.79 13.78
N PRO A 105 13.06 -13.08 13.98
CA PRO A 105 13.94 -13.80 13.06
C PRO A 105 13.28 -13.98 11.69
N LEU A 106 14.03 -13.70 10.63
CA LEU A 106 13.57 -13.87 9.26
C LEU A 106 14.07 -15.20 8.67
N GLU A 107 13.52 -15.59 7.52
CA GLU A 107 14.12 -16.67 6.74
C GLU A 107 15.52 -16.24 6.29
N GLN A 108 16.44 -17.20 6.16
CA GLN A 108 17.85 -16.92 5.88
C GLN A 108 18.01 -16.09 4.60
N GLU A 109 17.22 -16.42 3.57
CA GLU A 109 17.20 -15.72 2.29
C GLU A 109 16.84 -14.23 2.44
N GLU A 110 15.88 -13.90 3.31
CA GLU A 110 15.39 -12.54 3.55
C GLU A 110 16.39 -11.75 4.39
N GLU A 111 16.92 -12.38 5.45
CA GLU A 111 17.96 -11.81 6.29
C GLU A 111 19.21 -11.49 5.46
N ASP A 112 19.67 -12.41 4.61
CA ASP A 112 20.83 -12.20 3.74
C ASP A 112 20.64 -11.01 2.80
N LEU A 113 19.43 -10.85 2.24
CA LEU A 113 19.11 -9.73 1.38
C LEU A 113 19.12 -8.40 2.16
N LEU A 114 18.47 -8.35 3.32
CA LEU A 114 18.40 -7.14 4.14
C LEU A 114 19.75 -6.75 4.73
N ARG A 115 20.58 -7.73 5.14
CA ARG A 115 21.97 -7.49 5.54
C ARG A 115 22.79 -6.94 4.38
N TRP A 116 22.64 -7.51 3.18
CA TRP A 116 23.30 -6.98 1.99
C TRP A 116 22.86 -5.54 1.70
N MET A 117 21.56 -5.23 1.79
CA MET A 117 21.06 -3.86 1.63
C MET A 117 21.66 -2.90 2.66
N HIS A 118 21.74 -3.31 3.93
CA HIS A 118 22.35 -2.50 4.99
C HIS A 118 23.83 -2.21 4.73
N LEU A 119 24.60 -3.24 4.34
CA LEU A 119 26.02 -3.09 3.98
C LEU A 119 26.21 -2.23 2.72
N ASN A 120 25.22 -2.19 1.83
CA ASN A 120 25.24 -1.41 0.59
C ASN A 120 24.27 -0.22 0.63
N LYS A 121 24.10 0.41 1.80
CA LYS A 121 23.16 1.54 2.00
C LYS A 121 23.30 2.69 1.00
N HIS A 122 24.48 2.87 0.39
CA HIS A 122 24.74 3.89 -0.63
C HIS A 122 23.99 3.65 -1.95
N LEU A 123 23.46 2.43 -2.16
CA LEU A 123 22.62 2.08 -3.32
C LEU A 123 21.14 2.38 -3.11
N PHE A 124 20.73 2.70 -1.87
CA PHE A 124 19.34 2.84 -1.48
C PHE A 124 19.09 4.23 -0.91
N GLN A 125 17.87 4.72 -1.10
CA GLN A 125 17.42 5.90 -0.38
C GLN A 125 17.16 5.53 1.10
N PRO A 126 17.23 6.51 2.02
CA PRO A 126 16.69 6.34 3.37
C PRO A 126 15.27 5.76 3.32
N TRP A 127 14.90 4.93 4.29
CA TRP A 127 13.59 4.26 4.25
C TRP A 127 12.45 5.28 4.20
N SER A 128 12.54 6.36 4.97
CA SER A 128 11.55 7.45 4.99
C SER A 128 11.37 8.20 3.67
N GLU A 129 12.37 8.18 2.79
CA GLU A 129 12.28 8.82 1.47
C GLU A 129 11.72 7.87 0.40
N ARG A 130 11.75 6.56 0.64
CA ARG A 130 11.28 5.55 -0.31
C ARG A 130 10.74 4.33 0.41
N GLN A 131 9.58 4.48 1.04
CA GLN A 131 8.91 3.38 1.73
C GLN A 131 8.20 2.45 0.74
N GLY A 132 7.79 2.97 -0.42
CA GLY A 132 6.80 2.31 -1.25
C GLY A 132 5.39 2.61 -0.74
N SER A 133 4.49 1.64 -0.90
CA SER A 133 3.09 1.77 -0.49
C SER A 133 2.72 0.67 0.48
N TRP A 134 1.99 1.01 1.53
CA TRP A 134 1.54 0.08 2.54
C TRP A 134 0.22 0.56 3.15
N ARG A 135 -0.58 -0.39 3.64
CA ARG A 135 -1.92 -0.15 4.17
C ARG A 135 -2.08 -0.86 5.50
N PRO A 136 -2.27 -0.15 6.62
CA PRO A 136 -2.69 -0.80 7.86
C PRO A 136 -4.17 -1.17 7.78
N ASP A 137 -4.51 -2.39 8.18
CA ASP A 137 -5.88 -2.81 8.41
C ASP A 137 -6.18 -2.65 9.89
N PHE A 138 -7.33 -2.05 10.24
CA PHE A 138 -7.68 -1.76 11.62
C PHE A 138 -9.15 -2.06 11.92
N LEU A 139 -9.43 -2.31 13.19
CA LEU A 139 -10.77 -2.29 13.76
C LEU A 139 -10.97 -1.00 14.55
N VAL A 140 -12.21 -0.56 14.64
CA VAL A 140 -12.62 0.55 15.51
C VAL A 140 -13.47 -0.05 16.60
N GLU A 141 -13.18 0.30 17.84
CA GLU A 141 -13.94 -0.05 19.04
C GLU A 141 -14.40 1.22 19.74
N ILE A 142 -15.31 1.09 20.71
CA ILE A 142 -15.68 2.18 21.61
C ILE A 142 -15.29 1.75 23.03
N ASP A 143 -14.49 2.57 23.70
CA ASP A 143 -14.09 2.31 25.07
C ASP A 143 -15.22 2.61 26.09
N GLU A 144 -14.96 2.32 27.36
CA GLU A 144 -15.90 2.58 28.45
C GLU A 144 -16.30 4.06 28.59
N SER A 145 -15.47 4.98 28.07
CA SER A 145 -15.72 6.42 28.07
C SER A 145 -16.53 6.89 26.86
N GLY A 146 -16.84 5.99 25.91
CA GLY A 146 -17.55 6.33 24.68
C GLY A 146 -16.65 6.90 23.58
N MET A 147 -15.33 6.73 23.69
CA MET A 147 -14.34 7.21 22.72
C MET A 147 -13.93 6.12 21.75
N GLU A 148 -13.60 6.51 20.52
CA GLU A 148 -13.11 5.57 19.51
C GLU A 148 -11.71 5.06 19.87
N VAL A 149 -11.51 3.77 19.69
CA VAL A 149 -10.22 3.11 19.87
C VAL A 149 -9.90 2.35 18.60
N PHE A 150 -8.83 2.76 17.93
CA PHE A 150 -8.33 2.11 16.73
C PHE A 150 -7.39 0.97 17.11
N ARG A 151 -7.59 -0.18 16.48
CA ARG A 151 -6.88 -1.44 16.75
C ARG A 151 -6.23 -1.90 15.46
N ILE A 152 -4.93 -1.67 15.28
CA ILE A 152 -4.23 -2.11 14.07
C ILE A 152 -4.10 -3.64 14.12
N CYS A 153 -4.65 -4.32 13.12
CA CYS A 153 -4.67 -5.78 13.03
C CYS A 153 -3.49 -6.33 12.22
N GLU A 154 -3.16 -5.67 11.11
CA GLU A 154 -2.02 -6.02 10.27
C GLU A 154 -1.57 -4.84 9.40
N ILE A 155 -0.37 -4.96 8.82
CA ILE A 155 0.15 -4.04 7.83
C ILE A 155 0.30 -4.80 6.50
N ASN A 156 -0.44 -4.37 5.49
CA ASN A 156 -0.39 -4.90 4.14
C ASN A 156 0.57 -4.08 3.28
N ALA A 157 1.75 -4.63 3.00
CA ALA A 157 2.83 -3.92 2.31
C ALA A 157 3.41 -4.70 1.11
N ARG A 158 3.02 -5.98 0.95
CA ARG A 158 3.60 -6.87 -0.07
C ARG A 158 3.26 -6.45 -1.49
N PHE A 159 2.01 -6.04 -1.72
CA PHE A 159 1.49 -5.73 -3.05
C PHE A 159 1.14 -4.25 -3.13
N CYS A 160 1.89 -3.52 -3.96
CA CYS A 160 1.87 -2.06 -3.97
C CYS A 160 0.48 -1.46 -4.19
N TRP A 161 -0.29 -2.03 -5.11
CA TRP A 161 -1.57 -1.47 -5.52
C TRP A 161 -2.74 -1.87 -4.63
N ASN A 162 -2.55 -2.77 -3.66
CA ASN A 162 -3.65 -3.51 -3.02
C ASN A 162 -4.69 -2.62 -2.33
N GLY A 163 -5.88 -2.51 -2.95
CA GLY A 163 -7.04 -1.78 -2.43
C GLY A 163 -7.06 -0.29 -2.78
N PHE A 164 -5.94 0.29 -3.24
CA PHE A 164 -5.87 1.72 -3.57
C PHE A 164 -6.63 2.07 -4.85
N MET A 165 -6.61 1.20 -5.87
CA MET A 165 -7.34 1.46 -7.11
C MET A 165 -8.85 1.43 -6.87
N HIS A 166 -9.32 0.44 -6.10
CA HIS A 166 -10.72 0.39 -5.68
C HIS A 166 -11.10 1.57 -4.79
N GLY A 167 -10.26 1.91 -3.81
CA GLY A 167 -10.49 3.02 -2.89
C GLY A 167 -10.65 4.34 -3.65
N GLY A 168 -9.71 4.65 -4.54
CA GLY A 168 -9.75 5.88 -5.35
C GLY A 168 -10.94 5.91 -6.31
N PHE A 169 -11.18 4.85 -7.10
CA PHE A 169 -12.31 4.81 -8.04
C PHE A 169 -13.65 4.87 -7.31
N GLY A 170 -13.77 4.20 -6.16
CA GLY A 170 -14.95 4.22 -5.31
C GLY A 170 -15.22 5.60 -4.74
N GLN A 171 -14.20 6.26 -4.19
CA GLN A 171 -14.30 7.62 -3.66
C GLN A 171 -14.77 8.60 -4.74
N ASP A 172 -14.13 8.64 -5.90
CA ASP A 172 -14.58 9.52 -7.00
C ASP A 172 -16.02 9.20 -7.42
N SER A 173 -16.39 7.92 -7.47
CA SER A 173 -17.73 7.51 -7.91
C SER A 173 -18.86 7.97 -6.99
N LEU A 174 -18.57 8.30 -5.72
CA LEU A 174 -19.56 8.92 -4.81
C LEU A 174 -19.99 10.32 -5.27
N SER A 175 -19.25 10.97 -6.16
CA SER A 175 -19.67 12.23 -6.79
C SER A 175 -20.94 12.11 -7.63
N ALA A 176 -21.43 10.87 -7.90
CA ALA A 176 -22.76 10.61 -8.44
C ALA A 176 -23.89 11.16 -7.56
N PHE A 177 -23.64 11.34 -6.25
CA PHE A 177 -24.68 11.61 -5.27
C PHE A 177 -24.73 13.07 -4.79
N HIS A 178 -23.99 13.98 -5.43
CA HIS A 178 -23.97 15.41 -5.10
C HIS A 178 -23.68 15.69 -3.61
N LEU A 179 -22.69 15.01 -3.03
CA LEU A 179 -22.38 15.02 -1.59
C LEU A 179 -22.42 16.40 -0.93
N LYS A 180 -21.82 17.43 -1.56
CA LYS A 180 -21.81 18.81 -1.03
C LYS A 180 -23.20 19.38 -0.79
N SER A 181 -24.17 19.08 -1.65
CA SER A 181 -25.56 19.55 -1.48
C SER A 181 -26.25 18.90 -0.27
N ARG A 182 -25.69 17.81 0.23
CA ARG A 182 -26.16 17.04 1.39
C ARG A 182 -25.34 17.33 2.66
N GLY A 183 -24.44 18.33 2.61
CA GLY A 183 -23.54 18.66 3.72
C GLY A 183 -22.42 17.64 3.94
N LEU A 184 -22.11 16.82 2.94
CA LEU A 184 -21.07 15.78 3.00
C LEU A 184 -19.89 16.11 2.09
N THR A 185 -18.71 15.63 2.47
CA THR A 185 -17.49 15.68 1.68
C THR A 185 -16.91 14.27 1.51
N HIS A 186 -15.99 14.11 0.57
CA HIS A 186 -15.21 12.88 0.47
C HIS A 186 -14.25 12.80 1.66
N ALA A 187 -14.01 11.58 2.15
CA ALA A 187 -13.02 11.33 3.20
C ALA A 187 -11.57 11.46 2.69
N THR A 188 -11.37 11.33 1.38
CA THR A 188 -10.07 11.46 0.72
C THR A 188 -10.30 11.81 -0.76
N ASP A 189 -9.35 12.51 -1.37
CA ASP A 189 -9.38 12.78 -2.81
C ASP A 189 -8.78 11.59 -3.58
N ALA A 190 -9.47 11.13 -4.62
CA ALA A 190 -8.95 10.09 -5.50
C ALA A 190 -7.63 10.52 -6.17
N GLU A 191 -7.48 11.81 -6.49
CA GLU A 191 -6.25 12.34 -7.07
C GLU A 191 -5.08 12.33 -6.08
N GLU A 192 -5.32 12.45 -4.78
CA GLU A 192 -4.27 12.29 -3.76
C GLU A 192 -3.78 10.84 -3.69
N ILE A 193 -4.72 9.87 -3.71
CA ILE A 193 -4.38 8.44 -3.75
C ILE A 193 -3.55 8.12 -4.99
N PHE A 194 -4.01 8.54 -6.18
CA PHE A 194 -3.29 8.26 -7.42
C PHE A 194 -1.99 9.05 -7.52
N GLY A 195 -1.97 10.29 -7.02
CA GLY A 195 -0.76 11.10 -6.91
C GLY A 195 0.34 10.37 -6.15
N GLY A 196 0.04 9.89 -4.94
CA GLY A 196 0.98 9.14 -4.12
C GLY A 196 1.49 7.86 -4.80
N LEU A 197 0.59 7.09 -5.43
CA LEU A 197 0.99 5.89 -6.19
C LEU A 197 1.92 6.21 -7.37
N LEU A 198 1.71 7.35 -8.04
CA LEU A 198 2.50 7.80 -9.18
C LEU A 198 3.82 8.47 -8.81
N GLU A 199 4.01 8.82 -7.54
CA GLU A 199 5.27 9.33 -7.00
C GLU A 199 6.27 8.21 -6.69
N LEU A 200 5.80 6.96 -6.60
CA LEU A 200 6.67 5.81 -6.30
C LEU A 200 7.73 5.55 -7.39
N PHE A 201 7.46 5.95 -8.64
CA PHE A 201 8.28 5.58 -9.79
C PHE A 201 8.43 6.73 -10.79
N ASP A 202 9.48 6.70 -11.62
CA ASP A 202 9.70 7.73 -12.63
C ASP A 202 8.84 7.43 -13.87
N LYS A 203 7.82 8.26 -14.09
CA LYS A 203 6.89 8.17 -15.23
C LYS A 203 7.56 8.30 -16.60
N LYS A 204 8.81 8.77 -16.68
CA LYS A 204 9.57 8.90 -17.93
C LYS A 204 10.32 7.62 -18.32
N LEU A 205 10.46 6.68 -17.39
CA LEU A 205 11.17 5.41 -17.63
C LEU A 205 10.18 4.27 -17.90
N PRO A 206 10.58 3.23 -18.67
CA PRO A 206 9.78 2.02 -18.83
C PRO A 206 9.44 1.36 -17.49
N LEU A 207 8.16 1.06 -17.25
CA LEU A 207 7.68 0.44 -16.02
C LEU A 207 7.47 -1.06 -16.22
N HIS A 208 8.18 -1.88 -15.46
CA HIS A 208 8.00 -3.33 -15.45
C HIS A 208 7.33 -3.78 -14.15
N LEU A 209 6.38 -4.70 -14.26
CA LEU A 209 5.67 -5.28 -13.11
C LEU A 209 5.87 -6.79 -13.14
N VAL A 210 6.57 -7.33 -12.14
CA VAL A 210 6.77 -8.78 -12.00
C VAL A 210 5.61 -9.35 -11.22
N LYS A 211 4.88 -10.26 -11.85
CA LYS A 211 3.70 -10.90 -11.27
C LYS A 211 3.90 -12.42 -11.24
N GLY A 212 3.56 -12.99 -10.10
CA GLY A 212 3.58 -14.41 -9.84
C GLY A 212 2.17 -14.99 -9.75
N GLU A 213 1.98 -15.89 -8.80
CA GLU A 213 0.75 -16.67 -8.62
C GLU A 213 -0.44 -15.92 -8.01
N GLU A 214 -0.19 -14.79 -7.33
CA GLU A 214 -1.26 -13.95 -6.77
C GLU A 214 -2.29 -13.66 -7.86
N HIS A 215 -3.59 -13.63 -7.53
CA HIS A 215 -4.60 -13.34 -8.55
C HIS A 215 -4.45 -11.90 -9.03
N GLY A 216 -4.38 -10.97 -8.08
CA GLY A 216 -4.20 -9.54 -8.35
C GLY A 216 -5.44 -8.91 -8.98
N ILE A 217 -6.07 -7.96 -8.30
CA ILE A 217 -7.18 -7.19 -8.90
C ILE A 217 -6.67 -5.79 -9.27
N ASP A 218 -6.16 -5.06 -8.28
CA ASP A 218 -5.72 -3.67 -8.46
C ASP A 218 -4.56 -3.50 -9.44
N ILE A 219 -3.66 -4.47 -9.60
CA ILE A 219 -2.58 -4.39 -10.60
C ILE A 219 -3.10 -4.26 -12.03
N PHE A 220 -4.16 -5.00 -12.38
CA PHE A 220 -4.75 -4.92 -13.72
C PHE A 220 -5.49 -3.61 -13.91
N MET A 221 -6.19 -3.14 -12.86
CA MET A 221 -6.84 -1.83 -12.84
C MET A 221 -5.81 -0.71 -13.00
N PHE A 222 -4.66 -0.80 -12.32
CA PHE A 222 -3.56 0.13 -12.45
C PHE A 222 -2.95 0.12 -13.86
N ILE A 223 -2.71 -1.05 -14.45
CA ILE A 223 -2.18 -1.17 -15.82
C ILE A 223 -3.10 -0.47 -16.82
N GLU A 224 -4.41 -0.66 -16.70
CA GLU A 224 -5.39 0.01 -17.56
C GLU A 224 -5.41 1.52 -17.30
N PHE A 225 -5.45 1.94 -16.04
CA PHE A 225 -5.40 3.34 -15.64
C PHE A 225 -4.17 4.05 -16.21
N ALA A 226 -2.98 3.49 -15.99
CA ALA A 226 -1.71 4.04 -16.48
C ALA A 226 -1.71 4.17 -18.01
N ARG A 227 -2.27 3.19 -18.72
CA ARG A 227 -2.39 3.21 -20.20
C ARG A 227 -3.34 4.27 -20.69
N MET A 228 -4.54 4.32 -20.13
CA MET A 228 -5.62 5.18 -20.64
C MET A 228 -5.47 6.63 -20.21
N ARG A 229 -4.96 6.88 -19.00
CA ARG A 229 -4.89 8.22 -18.41
C ARG A 229 -3.53 8.87 -18.51
N LEU A 230 -2.45 8.08 -18.48
CA LEU A 230 -1.08 8.59 -18.41
C LEU A 230 -0.28 8.31 -19.69
N GLY A 231 -0.79 7.48 -20.59
CA GLY A 231 -0.05 7.02 -21.78
C GLY A 231 1.14 6.12 -21.46
N ILE A 232 1.31 5.72 -20.20
CA ILE A 232 2.34 4.79 -19.75
C ILE A 232 1.88 3.39 -20.10
N LYS A 233 2.77 2.55 -20.63
CA LYS A 233 2.46 1.15 -20.93
C LYS A 233 3.25 0.24 -20.00
N PRO A 234 2.76 -0.03 -18.77
CA PRO A 234 3.45 -0.95 -17.88
C PRO A 234 3.54 -2.33 -18.53
N ARG A 235 4.69 -2.97 -18.38
CA ARG A 235 4.96 -4.30 -18.92
C ARG A 235 4.84 -5.34 -17.80
N LEU A 236 3.79 -6.16 -17.88
CA LEU A 236 3.62 -7.29 -16.98
C LEU A 236 4.53 -8.44 -17.41
N ILE A 237 5.35 -8.96 -16.50
CA ILE A 237 6.30 -10.05 -16.74
C ILE A 237 6.25 -11.07 -15.60
N THR A 238 6.74 -12.28 -15.86
CA THR A 238 6.89 -13.33 -14.83
C THR A 238 8.34 -13.41 -14.34
N PRO A 239 8.60 -14.01 -13.18
CA PRO A 239 9.95 -14.25 -12.68
C PRO A 239 10.90 -14.89 -13.70
N GLU A 240 10.41 -15.85 -14.49
CA GLU A 240 11.21 -16.62 -15.47
C GLU A 240 11.69 -15.76 -16.65
N ALA A 241 11.07 -14.61 -16.87
CA ALA A 241 11.48 -13.69 -17.93
C ALA A 241 12.72 -12.87 -17.54
N LEU A 242 13.10 -12.83 -16.27
CA LEU A 242 14.19 -11.96 -15.77
C LEU A 242 15.57 -12.50 -16.16
N ARG A 243 16.47 -11.58 -16.53
CA ARG A 243 17.88 -11.87 -16.83
C ARG A 243 18.76 -10.84 -16.14
N ILE A 244 19.94 -11.27 -15.72
CA ILE A 244 21.00 -10.38 -15.24
C ILE A 244 22.18 -10.52 -16.18
N ILE A 245 22.75 -9.39 -16.60
CA ILE A 245 23.96 -9.36 -17.42
C ILE A 245 25.03 -8.58 -16.66
N PRO A 246 26.25 -9.12 -16.50
CA PRO A 246 27.38 -8.38 -15.93
C PRO A 246 27.66 -7.11 -16.74
N ASP A 247 27.79 -5.99 -16.05
CA ASP A 247 28.19 -4.71 -16.63
C ASP A 247 29.14 -3.99 -15.66
N PRO A 248 30.46 -3.98 -15.93
CA PRO A 248 31.45 -3.34 -15.07
C PRO A 248 31.27 -1.82 -14.89
N SER A 249 30.43 -1.18 -15.72
CA SER A 249 30.12 0.25 -15.60
C SER A 249 29.00 0.55 -14.59
N GLU A 250 28.20 -0.46 -14.23
CA GLU A 250 27.15 -0.32 -13.22
C GLU A 250 27.72 -0.38 -11.81
N VAL A 251 27.11 0.37 -10.90
CA VAL A 251 27.54 0.41 -9.49
C VAL A 251 27.43 -0.96 -8.82
N THR A 252 26.41 -1.75 -9.19
CA THR A 252 26.23 -3.12 -8.70
C THR A 252 27.06 -4.14 -9.47
N GLY A 253 27.70 -3.75 -10.59
CA GLY A 253 28.34 -4.65 -11.54
C GLY A 253 27.39 -5.39 -12.46
N PHE A 254 26.08 -5.09 -12.41
CA PHE A 254 25.04 -5.82 -13.13
C PHE A 254 23.90 -4.92 -13.61
N LYS A 255 23.39 -5.26 -14.81
CA LYS A 255 22.12 -4.74 -15.33
C LYS A 255 21.01 -5.78 -15.25
N LEU A 256 19.80 -5.31 -14.97
CA LEU A 256 18.59 -6.13 -14.93
C LEU A 256 17.86 -6.02 -16.26
N TYR A 257 17.43 -7.15 -16.80
CA TYR A 257 16.73 -7.27 -18.07
C TYR A 257 15.52 -8.19 -17.94
N CYS A 258 14.64 -8.16 -18.95
CA CYS A 258 13.72 -9.25 -19.22
C CYS A 258 13.71 -9.64 -20.69
N LEU A 259 13.21 -10.84 -21.00
CA LEU A 259 12.98 -11.30 -22.37
C LEU A 259 12.16 -10.24 -23.14
N ALA A 260 12.64 -9.78 -24.29
CA ALA A 260 11.99 -8.73 -25.05
C ALA A 260 10.64 -9.19 -25.63
N GLN A 261 9.65 -8.29 -25.69
CA GLN A 261 8.45 -8.56 -26.47
C GLN A 261 8.72 -8.44 -27.97
N ALA A 262 7.89 -9.10 -28.79
CA ALA A 262 7.99 -9.00 -30.24
C ALA A 262 7.86 -7.53 -30.68
N GLY A 263 8.86 -7.04 -31.43
CA GLY A 263 8.89 -5.65 -31.90
C GLY A 263 9.37 -4.61 -30.87
N ALA A 264 9.91 -5.05 -29.72
CA ALA A 264 10.57 -4.15 -28.78
C ALA A 264 11.75 -3.43 -29.45
N THR A 265 11.87 -2.13 -29.17
CA THR A 265 12.98 -1.27 -29.60
C THR A 265 14.00 -1.16 -28.47
N ASN A 266 15.29 -0.97 -28.79
CA ASN A 266 16.39 -0.92 -27.81
C ASN A 266 16.60 -2.24 -27.05
N THR A 267 16.60 -3.34 -27.79
CA THR A 267 16.95 -4.65 -27.25
C THR A 267 18.43 -4.94 -27.41
N THR A 268 18.93 -5.87 -26.59
CA THR A 268 20.25 -6.48 -26.76
C THR A 268 20.11 -8.00 -26.82
N MET A 269 21.15 -8.68 -27.28
CA MET A 269 21.19 -10.14 -27.37
C MET A 269 22.13 -10.68 -26.31
N THR A 270 21.65 -11.64 -25.51
CA THR A 270 22.49 -12.36 -24.54
C THR A 270 23.45 -13.31 -25.25
N GLU A 271 24.43 -13.84 -24.50
CA GLU A 271 25.33 -14.89 -25.01
C GLU A 271 24.57 -16.18 -25.39
N SER A 272 23.44 -16.45 -24.74
CA SER A 272 22.53 -17.56 -25.06
C SER A 272 21.68 -17.31 -26.32
N GLY A 273 21.77 -16.12 -26.94
CA GLY A 273 20.98 -15.74 -28.11
C GLY A 273 19.58 -15.23 -27.77
N GLU A 274 19.25 -15.01 -26.50
CA GLU A 274 17.97 -14.44 -26.09
C GLU A 274 17.96 -12.93 -26.36
N VAL A 275 16.87 -12.43 -26.94
CA VAL A 275 16.67 -11.00 -27.13
C VAL A 275 16.03 -10.44 -25.86
N VAL A 276 16.66 -9.44 -25.25
CA VAL A 276 16.26 -8.87 -23.96
C VAL A 276 16.15 -7.36 -24.01
N GLU A 277 15.31 -6.79 -23.14
CA GLU A 277 15.20 -5.35 -22.91
C GLU A 277 15.47 -5.00 -21.45
N GLU A 278 16.06 -3.82 -21.22
CA GLU A 278 16.53 -3.40 -19.90
C GLU A 278 15.39 -2.97 -18.98
N ILE A 279 15.48 -3.37 -17.71
CA ILE A 279 14.58 -2.98 -16.64
C ILE A 279 15.26 -1.87 -15.81
N TYR A 280 14.66 -0.68 -15.85
CA TYR A 280 15.12 0.48 -15.09
C TYR A 280 14.44 0.60 -13.72
N GLN A 281 13.17 0.21 -13.65
CA GLN A 281 12.36 0.26 -12.44
C GLN A 281 11.34 -0.87 -12.47
N ILE A 282 11.03 -1.40 -11.29
CA ILE A 282 10.24 -2.62 -11.17
C ILE A 282 9.25 -2.56 -10.00
N GLY A 283 8.05 -3.08 -10.22
CA GLY A 283 7.05 -3.33 -9.18
C GLY A 283 6.85 -4.83 -9.01
N LEU A 284 6.53 -5.27 -7.80
CA LEU A 284 6.38 -6.69 -7.50
C LEU A 284 4.96 -7.01 -7.05
N GLU A 285 4.46 -8.12 -7.56
CA GLU A 285 3.29 -8.84 -7.07
C GLU A 285 3.63 -10.32 -6.98
N LEU A 286 4.52 -10.63 -6.03
CA LEU A 286 5.06 -11.95 -5.75
C LEU A 286 4.77 -12.33 -4.31
N HIS A 287 4.34 -13.57 -4.08
CA HIS A 287 4.35 -14.14 -2.75
C HIS A 287 5.79 -14.26 -2.25
N GLN A 288 5.93 -14.25 -0.92
CA GLN A 288 7.22 -14.32 -0.24
C GLN A 288 8.07 -15.51 -0.71
N ARG A 289 7.46 -16.69 -0.88
CA ARG A 289 8.13 -17.89 -1.41
C ARG A 289 8.61 -17.75 -2.85
N GLU A 290 7.92 -16.96 -3.68
CA GLU A 290 8.31 -16.71 -5.07
C GLU A 290 9.49 -15.76 -5.13
N LEU A 291 9.49 -14.73 -4.27
CA LEU A 291 10.65 -13.85 -4.08
C LEU A 291 11.86 -14.65 -3.59
N ASN A 292 11.69 -15.49 -2.57
CA ASN A 292 12.78 -16.28 -1.98
C ASN A 292 13.31 -17.36 -2.92
N ALA A 293 12.49 -17.85 -3.86
CA ALA A 293 12.91 -18.79 -4.90
C ALA A 293 13.82 -18.16 -5.97
N LEU A 294 13.90 -16.82 -6.04
CA LEU A 294 14.85 -16.15 -6.93
C LEU A 294 16.28 -16.29 -6.41
N GLU A 295 17.21 -16.47 -7.34
CA GLU A 295 18.65 -16.47 -7.05
C GLU A 295 19.07 -15.22 -6.26
N PRO A 296 20.02 -15.32 -5.32
CA PRO A 296 20.39 -14.20 -4.44
C PRO A 296 20.73 -12.91 -5.19
N GLU A 297 21.49 -13.01 -6.29
CA GLU A 297 21.87 -11.85 -7.08
C GLU A 297 20.68 -11.21 -7.81
N MET A 298 19.70 -12.01 -8.25
CA MET A 298 18.45 -11.50 -8.84
C MET A 298 17.69 -10.65 -7.84
N ARG A 299 17.55 -11.12 -6.60
CA ARG A 299 16.88 -10.36 -5.54
C ARG A 299 17.57 -9.01 -5.30
N ARG A 300 18.90 -9.00 -5.23
CA ARG A 300 19.68 -7.75 -5.08
C ARG A 300 19.43 -6.76 -6.21
N GLN A 301 19.47 -7.22 -7.46
CA GLN A 301 19.24 -6.37 -8.63
C GLN A 301 17.80 -5.85 -8.72
N ILE A 302 16.83 -6.65 -8.28
CA ILE A 302 15.44 -6.22 -8.10
C ILE A 302 15.36 -5.16 -7.01
N SER A 303 15.95 -5.38 -5.82
CA SER A 303 15.88 -4.46 -4.69
C SER A 303 16.34 -3.04 -5.04
N VAL A 304 17.41 -2.91 -5.83
CA VAL A 304 17.95 -1.60 -6.25
C VAL A 304 16.99 -0.84 -7.18
N ARG A 305 16.12 -1.55 -7.89
CA ARG A 305 15.20 -0.99 -8.90
C ARG A 305 13.74 -0.99 -8.44
N CYS A 306 13.43 -1.69 -7.35
CA CYS A 306 12.07 -1.86 -6.86
C CYS A 306 11.56 -0.55 -6.25
N PHE A 307 10.41 -0.06 -6.68
CA PHE A 307 9.84 1.14 -6.07
C PHE A 307 9.10 0.87 -4.75
N ASN A 308 8.72 -0.39 -4.50
CA ASN A 308 8.26 -0.82 -3.19
C ASN A 308 9.44 -1.40 -2.40
N ASP A 309 9.87 -0.72 -1.34
CA ASP A 309 11.14 -1.04 -0.67
C ASP A 309 11.10 -2.42 -0.01
N MET A 310 12.20 -3.17 -0.10
CA MET A 310 12.25 -4.51 0.48
C MET A 310 12.18 -4.50 2.00
N ARG A 311 12.62 -3.43 2.67
CA ARG A 311 12.42 -3.28 4.13
C ARG A 311 10.92 -3.16 4.44
N THR A 312 10.14 -2.52 3.57
CA THR A 312 8.68 -2.48 3.71
C THR A 312 8.05 -3.86 3.47
N ILE A 313 8.46 -4.55 2.42
CA ILE A 313 7.93 -5.88 2.07
C ILE A 313 8.29 -6.95 3.10
N LEU A 314 9.51 -6.91 3.65
CA LEU A 314 10.08 -7.96 4.51
C LEU A 314 9.97 -7.65 6.01
N LEU A 315 10.02 -6.37 6.41
CA LEU A 315 9.96 -5.97 7.81
C LEU A 315 8.60 -5.38 8.17
N ALA A 316 8.20 -4.27 7.51
CA ALA A 316 6.97 -3.56 7.89
C ALA A 316 5.70 -4.42 7.71
N HIS A 317 5.67 -5.26 6.67
CA HIS A 317 4.59 -6.20 6.41
C HIS A 317 4.52 -7.37 7.41
N ASP A 318 5.62 -7.72 8.08
CA ASP A 318 5.66 -8.87 8.97
C ASP A 318 4.74 -8.61 10.17
N LYS A 319 3.82 -9.55 10.45
CA LYS A 319 2.84 -9.41 11.55
C LYS A 319 3.52 -9.20 12.91
N ARG A 320 4.74 -9.69 13.09
CA ARG A 320 5.54 -9.52 14.31
C ARG A 320 6.04 -8.08 14.49
N MET A 321 6.09 -7.27 13.42
CA MET A 321 6.43 -5.85 13.50
C MET A 321 5.53 -5.09 14.49
N LEU A 322 4.22 -5.37 14.49
CA LEU A 322 3.30 -4.77 15.47
C LEU A 322 3.64 -5.16 16.92
N GLY A 323 4.14 -6.37 17.13
CA GLY A 323 4.66 -6.82 18.43
C GLY A 323 5.89 -6.03 18.86
N LEU A 324 6.85 -5.82 17.95
CA LEU A 324 8.02 -4.98 18.21
C LEU A 324 7.62 -3.54 18.53
N ILE A 325 6.76 -2.92 17.71
CA ILE A 325 6.28 -1.56 17.95
C ILE A 325 5.67 -1.46 19.34
N ARG A 326 4.83 -2.42 19.74
CA ARG A 326 4.21 -2.46 21.07
C ARG A 326 5.25 -2.48 22.19
N GLU A 327 6.28 -3.30 22.06
CA GLU A 327 7.35 -3.45 23.05
C GLU A 327 8.27 -2.20 23.10
N GLU A 328 8.45 -1.51 21.98
CA GLU A 328 9.25 -0.29 21.86
C GLU A 328 8.47 0.99 22.18
N LEU A 329 7.17 0.95 22.48
CA LEU A 329 6.37 2.16 22.67
C LEU A 329 6.94 3.13 23.71
N GLU A 330 7.43 2.60 24.84
CA GLU A 330 7.99 3.45 25.89
C GLU A 330 9.32 4.08 25.48
N SER A 331 10.20 3.33 24.81
CA SER A 331 11.48 3.85 24.31
C SER A 331 11.25 4.89 23.21
N LEU A 332 10.34 4.62 22.27
CA LEU A 332 9.92 5.52 21.20
C LEU A 332 9.33 6.83 21.75
N ALA A 333 8.46 6.75 22.76
CA ALA A 333 7.86 7.92 23.39
C ALA A 333 8.91 8.77 24.14
N GLN A 334 9.88 8.14 24.79
CA GLN A 334 10.97 8.83 25.49
C GLN A 334 11.97 9.47 24.53
N TRP A 335 12.29 8.81 23.41
CA TRP A 335 13.19 9.34 22.40
C TRP A 335 12.62 10.62 21.76
N ARG A 336 11.31 10.64 21.44
CA ARG A 336 10.64 11.86 20.93
C ARG A 336 10.49 12.99 21.94
N LEU A 337 10.65 12.74 23.24
CA LEU A 337 10.69 13.81 24.24
C LEU A 337 12.06 14.51 24.30
N THR A 338 13.11 13.83 23.82
CA THR A 338 14.49 14.31 23.89
C THR A 338 15.02 14.80 22.53
N GLY A 339 14.42 14.38 21.42
CA GLY A 339 14.54 14.98 20.09
C GLY A 339 13.37 15.91 19.75
N SER A 340 13.65 17.05 19.13
CA SER A 340 12.74 18.17 18.80
C SER A 340 11.26 17.80 18.54
N SER A 341 10.37 18.37 19.40
CA SER A 341 8.89 18.41 19.47
C SER A 341 7.99 17.70 18.43
N PRO A 342 6.97 16.98 18.94
CA PRO A 342 5.56 17.32 18.65
C PRO A 342 4.67 17.40 19.92
N SER A 343 3.41 17.79 19.73
CA SER A 343 2.42 18.13 20.77
C SER A 343 2.03 16.96 21.69
N ALA A 344 1.51 17.27 22.88
CA ALA A 344 1.08 16.31 23.89
C ALA A 344 -0.06 15.36 23.43
N GLU A 345 -0.73 15.66 22.32
CA GLU A 345 -1.81 14.84 21.74
C GLU A 345 -1.28 13.60 21.00
N SER A 346 -0.15 13.70 20.28
CA SER A 346 0.44 12.56 19.56
C SER A 346 0.93 11.45 20.51
N GLN A 347 1.28 11.81 21.75
CA GLN A 347 1.66 10.85 22.81
C GLN A 347 0.46 10.08 23.36
N LYS A 348 -0.73 10.66 23.28
CA LYS A 348 -1.97 10.06 23.77
C LYS A 348 -2.51 9.02 22.78
N CYS A 349 -2.42 9.31 21.48
CA CYS A 349 -2.81 8.39 20.40
C CYS A 349 -1.98 7.09 20.42
N PHE A 350 -0.67 7.18 20.70
CA PHE A 350 0.21 6.01 20.71
C PHE A 350 -0.05 5.03 21.87
N LYS A 351 -0.46 5.53 23.04
CA LYS A 351 -0.76 4.68 24.20
C LYS A 351 -2.13 4.00 24.13
N MET A 352 -3.04 4.48 23.27
CA MET A 352 -4.39 3.92 23.15
C MET A 352 -4.57 2.95 21.96
N ALA A 353 -3.70 3.00 20.94
CA ALA A 353 -3.93 2.30 19.67
C ALA A 353 -3.28 0.91 19.50
N ILE A 354 -2.51 0.44 20.49
CA ILE A 354 -1.88 -0.89 20.45
C ILE A 354 -2.22 -1.69 21.71
N PHE A 355 -3.47 -2.15 21.78
CA PHE A 355 -3.85 -3.34 22.56
C PHE A 355 -4.90 -4.13 21.82
#